data_AF-A0A1X7LJN2-F1
#
_entry.id   AF-A0A1X7LJN2-F1
#
_cell.length_a   1.000
_cell.length_b   1.000
_cell.length_c   1.000
_cell.angle_alpha   90.00
_cell.angle_beta   90.00
_cell.angle_gamma   90.00
#
_symmetry.space_group_name_H-M   'P 1'
#
loop_
_entity.id
_entity.type
_entity.pdbx_description
1 polymer ?
#
loop_
_entity_poly.entity_id
_entity_poly.type
_entity_poly.pdbx_seq_one_letter_code
_entity_poly.pdbx_strand_id
1 'polypeptide(L)'
;MILKLYQGLKEDGLQVSISQLCTWFGVARRSVYYRPTKAAPRVNPRFAEPIKKLIEEQPSFGYRTVAWLLGFNKNTVQRIFQLKGWQGECQELCVSERAHAVFRYVQASKRPANIMAS
;
A
#
# COMPACT_ATOMS: atom_id res chain seq x y z
N MET A 1 6.77 -20.22 -15.61
CA MET A 1 7.18 -21.43 -14.86
C MET A 1 7.02 -22.66 -15.75
N ILE A 2 5.80 -23.07 -16.13
CA ILE A 2 5.57 -24.19 -17.08
C ILE A 2 6.24 -23.99 -18.45
N LEU A 3 6.25 -22.76 -18.99
CA LEU A 3 6.93 -22.47 -20.26
C LEU A 3 8.46 -22.70 -20.19
N LYS A 4 9.08 -22.47 -19.04
CA LYS A 4 10.52 -22.72 -18.85
C LYS A 4 10.82 -24.22 -18.80
N LEU A 5 9.95 -24.99 -18.15
CA LEU A 5 10.04 -26.45 -18.13
C LEU A 5 9.86 -27.05 -19.52
N TYR A 6 8.90 -26.53 -20.30
CA TYR A 6 8.72 -26.93 -21.70
C TYR A 6 9.96 -26.62 -22.56
N GLN A 7 10.61 -25.48 -22.34
CA GLN A 7 11.85 -25.12 -23.04
C GLN A 7 13.00 -26.08 -22.69
N GLY A 8 13.22 -26.38 -21.40
CA GLY A 8 14.25 -27.33 -20.99
C GLY A 8 14.02 -28.74 -21.53
N LEU A 9 12.78 -29.26 -21.46
CA LEU A 9 12.44 -30.57 -22.03
C LEU A 9 12.65 -30.64 -23.54
N LYS A 10 12.45 -29.52 -24.25
CA LYS A 10 12.71 -29.43 -25.69
C LYS A 10 14.21 -29.45 -26.00
N GLU A 11 15.02 -28.83 -25.16
CA GLU A 11 16.49 -28.85 -25.27
C GLU A 11 17.04 -30.26 -25.02
N ASP A 12 16.42 -31.02 -24.11
CA ASP A 12 16.73 -32.43 -23.83
C ASP A 12 16.20 -33.40 -24.92
N GLY A 13 15.58 -32.89 -25.99
CA GLY A 13 15.06 -33.69 -27.11
C GLY A 13 13.71 -34.38 -26.85
N LEU A 14 13.07 -34.13 -25.72
CA LEU A 14 11.76 -34.68 -25.36
C LEU A 14 10.63 -33.79 -25.91
N GLN A 15 9.93 -34.28 -26.93
CA GLN A 15 8.77 -33.58 -27.49
C GLN A 15 7.50 -33.89 -26.69
N VAL A 16 7.16 -33.01 -25.74
CA VAL A 16 5.91 -33.07 -24.96
C VAL A 16 5.01 -31.90 -25.31
N SER A 17 3.70 -32.11 -25.47
CA SER A 17 2.79 -30.98 -25.72
C SER A 17 2.56 -30.15 -24.45
N ILE A 18 2.39 -28.84 -24.61
CA ILE A 18 2.06 -27.93 -23.49
C ILE A 18 0.75 -28.36 -22.81
N SER A 19 -0.21 -28.91 -23.55
CA SER A 19 -1.47 -29.42 -23.00
C SER A 19 -1.24 -30.60 -22.05
N GLN A 20 -0.38 -31.56 -22.41
CA GLN A 20 -0.03 -32.68 -21.53
C GLN A 20 0.67 -32.22 -20.26
N LEU A 21 1.61 -31.28 -20.38
CA LEU A 21 2.26 -30.66 -19.21
C LEU A 21 1.24 -29.97 -18.30
N CYS A 22 0.32 -29.18 -18.87
CA CYS A 22 -0.73 -28.53 -18.09
C CYS A 22 -1.62 -29.55 -17.35
N THR A 23 -1.97 -30.66 -17.99
CA THR A 23 -2.75 -31.74 -17.38
C THR A 23 -1.99 -32.43 -16.24
N TRP A 24 -0.71 -32.76 -16.43
CA TRP A 24 0.12 -33.39 -15.40
C TRP A 24 0.32 -32.51 -14.17
N PHE A 25 0.50 -31.19 -14.37
CA PHE A 25 0.67 -30.25 -13.28
C PHE A 25 -0.65 -29.70 -12.72
N GLY A 26 -1.81 -30.11 -13.26
CA GLY A 26 -3.12 -29.63 -12.82
C GLY A 26 -3.34 -28.12 -13.03
N VAL A 27 -2.59 -27.50 -13.95
CA VAL A 27 -2.66 -26.06 -14.20
C VAL A 27 -3.52 -25.78 -15.44
N ALA A 28 -4.47 -24.87 -15.32
CA ALA A 28 -5.27 -24.43 -16.46
C ALA A 28 -4.38 -23.78 -17.55
N ARG A 29 -4.46 -24.27 -18.79
CA ARG A 29 -3.66 -23.74 -19.93
C ARG A 29 -3.70 -22.21 -20.06
N ARG A 30 -4.84 -21.58 -19.72
CA ARG A 30 -5.00 -20.11 -19.78
C ARG A 30 -4.05 -19.36 -18.84
N SER A 31 -3.79 -19.87 -17.62
CA SER A 31 -2.87 -19.21 -16.68
C SER A 31 -1.41 -19.34 -17.10
N VAL A 32 -1.08 -20.28 -17.99
CA VAL A 32 0.27 -20.45 -18.54
C VAL A 32 0.64 -19.30 -19.47
N TYR A 33 -0.30 -18.85 -20.31
CA TYR A 33 -0.07 -17.75 -21.26
C TYR A 33 -0.40 -16.37 -20.66
N TYR A 34 -1.49 -16.29 -19.89
CA TYR A 34 -1.95 -15.02 -19.34
C TYR A 34 -1.41 -14.83 -17.94
N ARG A 35 -0.40 -13.96 -17.81
CA ARG A 35 0.03 -13.43 -16.52
C ARG A 35 -0.71 -12.12 -16.24
N PRO A 36 -1.52 -12.03 -15.18
CA PRO A 36 -2.16 -10.76 -14.82
C PRO A 36 -1.08 -9.77 -14.39
N THR A 37 -0.84 -8.75 -15.22
CA THR A 37 0.09 -7.66 -14.90
C THR A 37 -0.72 -6.50 -14.34
N LYS A 38 -0.63 -6.27 -13.02
CA LYS A 38 -1.19 -5.06 -12.41
C LYS A 38 -0.24 -3.90 -12.71
N ALA A 39 -0.75 -2.85 -13.34
CA ALA A 39 0.02 -1.62 -13.55
C ALA A 39 0.25 -0.90 -12.22
N ALA A 40 1.39 -0.22 -12.08
CA ALA A 40 1.64 0.64 -10.94
C ALA A 40 0.59 1.77 -10.89
N PRO A 41 0.07 2.11 -9.70
CA PRO A 41 -0.92 3.16 -9.56
C PRO A 41 -0.32 4.52 -9.96
N ARG A 42 -0.93 5.15 -10.97
CA ARG A 42 -0.51 6.48 -11.45
C ARG A 42 -1.27 7.58 -10.71
N VAL A 43 -0.53 8.60 -10.28
CA VAL A 43 -1.06 9.84 -9.70
C VAL A 43 -0.86 10.97 -10.69
N ASN A 44 -1.90 11.74 -10.98
CA ASN A 44 -1.80 12.90 -11.86
C ASN A 44 -1.17 14.09 -11.09
N PRO A 45 -0.08 14.70 -11.58
CA PRO A 45 0.62 15.79 -10.90
C PRO A 45 -0.26 17.01 -10.65
N ARG A 46 -1.25 17.28 -11.52
CA ARG A 46 -2.20 18.40 -11.37
C ARG A 46 -2.91 18.41 -10.02
N PHE A 47 -3.19 17.23 -9.46
CA PHE A 47 -3.79 17.11 -8.13
C PHE A 47 -2.74 16.98 -7.03
N ALA A 48 -1.62 16.32 -7.32
CA ALA A 48 -0.59 16.09 -6.31
C ALA A 48 0.13 17.38 -5.88
N GLU A 49 0.39 18.30 -6.81
CA GLU A 49 1.13 19.54 -6.51
C GLU A 49 0.35 20.49 -5.59
N PRO A 50 -0.94 20.82 -5.84
CA PRO A 50 -1.70 21.67 -4.93
C PRO A 50 -1.90 21.04 -3.56
N ILE A 51 -2.13 19.72 -3.51
CA ILE A 51 -2.24 18.98 -2.25
C ILE A 51 -0.93 19.06 -1.48
N LYS A 52 0.21 18.86 -2.14
CA LYS A 52 1.53 18.92 -1.51
C LYS A 52 1.81 20.31 -0.94
N LYS A 53 1.53 21.37 -1.71
CA LYS A 53 1.68 22.76 -1.23
C LYS A 53 0.87 23.02 0.03
N LEU A 54 -0.39 22.59 0.07
CA LEU A 54 -1.23 22.77 1.25
C LEU A 54 -0.75 21.98 2.47
N ILE A 55 -0.19 20.79 2.27
CA ILE A 55 0.40 20.00 3.37
C ILE A 55 1.68 20.67 3.90
N GLU A 56 2.49 21.26 3.02
CA GLU A 56 3.70 22.01 3.41
C GLU A 56 3.36 23.28 4.19
N GLU A 57 2.31 24.00 3.79
CA GLU A 57 1.81 25.17 4.51
C GLU A 57 1.20 24.80 5.86
N GLN A 58 0.39 23.73 5.91
CA GLN A 58 -0.40 23.33 7.08
C GLN A 58 -0.41 21.80 7.25
N PRO A 59 0.53 21.24 8.03
CA PRO A 59 0.67 19.79 8.18
C PRO A 59 -0.49 19.12 8.94
N SER A 60 -1.29 19.91 9.68
CA SER A 60 -2.44 19.41 10.43
C SER A 60 -3.67 19.08 9.57
N PHE A 61 -3.66 19.42 8.28
CA PHE A 61 -4.82 19.20 7.43
C PHE A 61 -4.99 17.75 6.97
N GLY A 62 -6.10 17.15 7.40
CA GLY A 62 -6.54 15.87 6.86
C GLY A 62 -7.08 15.99 5.43
N TYR A 63 -7.13 14.85 4.73
CA TYR A 63 -7.57 14.77 3.33
C TYR A 63 -8.99 15.33 3.07
N ARG A 64 -9.87 15.32 4.07
CA ARG A 64 -11.23 15.88 3.95
C ARG A 64 -11.20 17.40 3.85
N THR A 65 -10.42 18.05 4.70
CA THR A 65 -10.26 19.52 4.71
C THR A 65 -9.57 19.98 3.43
N VAL A 66 -8.50 19.28 3.04
CA VAL A 66 -7.79 19.57 1.78
C VAL A 66 -8.72 19.43 0.56
N ALA A 67 -9.57 18.40 0.53
CA ALA A 67 -10.53 18.22 -0.56
C ALA A 67 -11.56 19.36 -0.63
N TRP A 68 -12.06 19.82 0.52
CA TRP A 68 -13.02 20.94 0.57
C TRP A 68 -12.37 22.26 0.12
N LEU A 69 -11.17 22.58 0.63
CA LEU A 69 -10.45 23.81 0.28
C LEU A 69 -10.07 23.91 -1.20
N LEU A 70 -9.65 22.79 -1.80
CA LEU A 70 -9.27 22.74 -3.22
C LEU A 70 -10.46 22.48 -4.16
N GLY A 71 -11.66 22.21 -3.63
CA GLY A 71 -12.81 21.80 -4.44
C GLY A 71 -12.60 20.47 -5.18
N PHE A 72 -11.69 19.62 -4.71
CA PHE A 72 -11.37 18.35 -5.34
C PHE A 72 -12.29 17.23 -4.86
N ASN A 73 -12.45 16.21 -5.71
CA ASN A 73 -13.17 15.01 -5.31
C ASN A 73 -12.45 14.34 -4.12
N LYS A 74 -13.18 14.16 -3.02
CA LYS A 74 -12.71 13.52 -1.77
C LYS A 74 -11.99 12.20 -2.02
N ASN A 75 -12.54 11.37 -2.91
CA ASN A 75 -12.00 10.03 -3.18
C ASN A 75 -10.65 10.11 -3.91
N THR A 76 -10.46 11.10 -4.78
CA THR A 76 -9.19 11.34 -5.47
C THR A 76 -8.12 11.79 -4.49
N VAL A 77 -8.45 12.75 -3.61
CA VAL A 77 -7.53 13.23 -2.56
C VAL A 77 -7.18 12.08 -1.61
N GLN A 78 -8.17 11.33 -1.13
CA GLN A 78 -7.96 10.17 -0.25
C GLN A 78 -7.03 9.13 -0.88
N ARG A 79 -7.24 8.79 -2.16
CA ARG A 79 -6.38 7.86 -2.89
C ARG A 79 -4.94 8.40 -3.03
N ILE A 80 -4.77 9.68 -3.30
CA ILE A 80 -3.42 10.30 -3.40
C ILE A 80 -2.70 10.25 -2.05
N PHE A 81 -3.39 10.57 -0.96
CA PHE A 81 -2.84 10.46 0.40
C PHE A 81 -2.37 9.04 0.72
N GLN A 82 -3.17 8.02 0.37
CA GLN A 82 -2.80 6.61 0.55
C GLN A 82 -1.60 6.20 -0.32
N LEU A 83 -1.59 6.60 -1.60
CA LEU A 83 -0.50 6.27 -2.53
C LEU A 83 0.83 6.97 -2.20
N LYS A 84 0.76 8.15 -1.56
CA LYS A 84 1.95 8.92 -1.17
C LYS A 84 2.38 8.69 0.28
N GLY A 85 1.60 7.94 1.06
CA GLY A 85 1.88 7.76 2.49
C GLY A 85 1.78 9.05 3.29
N TRP A 86 1.06 10.06 2.80
CA TRP A 86 0.84 11.33 3.51
C TRP A 86 -0.17 11.21 4.64
N GLN A 87 -0.79 10.04 4.77
CA GLN A 87 -1.53 9.61 5.94
C GLN A 87 -0.53 9.04 6.96
N GLY A 88 0.31 9.92 7.51
CA GLY A 88 1.29 9.58 8.54
C GLY A 88 0.68 9.65 9.94
N GLU A 89 1.22 8.85 10.86
CA GLU A 89 0.82 8.75 12.27
C GLU A 89 0.49 10.11 12.87
N CYS A 90 -0.59 10.16 13.64
CA CYS A 90 -1.06 11.38 14.27
C CYS A 90 0.11 12.05 15.02
N GLN A 91 0.65 13.11 14.43
CA GLN A 91 1.76 13.88 15.01
C GLN A 91 1.22 14.46 16.31
N GLU A 92 1.90 14.28 17.45
CA GLU A 92 1.43 14.60 18.82
C GLU A 92 0.47 15.83 18.94
N LEU A 93 0.67 16.87 18.13
CA LEU A 93 -0.19 18.06 18.02
C LEU A 93 -1.60 17.87 17.41
N CYS A 94 -1.91 16.77 16.72
CA CYS A 94 -3.20 16.48 16.06
C CYS A 94 -4.29 16.03 17.03
N VAL A 95 -3.92 15.67 18.25
CA VAL A 95 -4.81 15.07 19.24
C VAL A 95 -5.24 16.16 20.21
N SER A 96 -6.56 16.33 20.41
CA SER A 96 -7.06 17.15 21.53
C SER A 96 -6.34 16.76 22.82
N GLU A 97 -6.01 17.73 23.69
CA GLU A 97 -5.32 17.47 24.96
C GLU A 97 -5.87 16.25 25.72
N ARG A 98 -7.20 16.04 25.66
CA ARG A 98 -7.87 14.86 26.24
C ARG A 98 -7.44 13.54 25.63
N ALA A 99 -7.43 13.44 24.30
CA ALA A 99 -7.04 12.21 23.64
C ALA A 99 -5.51 11.98 23.71
N HIS A 100 -4.72 13.04 23.86
CA HIS A 100 -3.29 12.97 24.12
C HIS A 100 -3.00 12.43 25.53
N ALA A 101 -3.78 12.87 26.52
CA ALA A 101 -3.74 12.37 27.89
C ALA A 101 -4.13 10.88 27.96
N VAL A 102 -5.13 10.44 27.21
CA VAL A 102 -5.52 9.02 27.11
C VAL A 102 -4.38 8.19 26.51
N PHE A 103 -3.71 8.67 25.45
CA PHE A 103 -2.57 7.97 24.86
C PHE A 103 -1.40 7.84 25.85
N ARG A 104 -1.04 8.92 26.55
CA ARG A 104 -0.02 8.91 27.63
C ARG A 104 -0.36 7.92 28.74
N TYR A 105 -1.62 7.89 29.18
CA TYR A 105 -2.10 6.98 30.21
C TYR A 105 -1.95 5.51 29.80
N VAL A 106 -2.36 5.18 28.57
CA VAL A 106 -2.26 3.81 28.01
C VAL A 106 -0.81 3.35 27.83
N GLN A 107 0.11 4.25 27.48
CA GLN A 107 1.54 3.92 27.40
C GLN A 107 2.15 3.75 28.80
N ALA A 108 1.76 4.58 29.77
CA ALA A 108 2.21 4.48 31.16
C ALA A 108 1.74 3.18 31.83
N SER A 109 0.51 2.72 31.56
CA SER A 109 -0.02 1.47 32.10
C SER A 109 0.60 0.20 31.50
N LYS A 110 1.29 0.31 30.35
CA LYS A 110 2.00 -0.79 29.69
C LYS A 110 3.48 -0.89 30.09
N ARG A 111 4.01 0.03 30.90
CA ARG A 111 5.40 -0.03 31.36
C ARG A 111 5.53 -1.14 32.41
N PRO A 112 6.35 -2.19 32.18
CA PRO A 112 6.55 -3.21 33.21
C PRO A 112 7.21 -2.56 34.43
N ALA A 113 6.65 -2.85 35.61
CA ALA A 113 7.16 -2.41 36.89
C ALA A 113 8.49 -3.13 37.18
N ASN A 114 9.59 -2.60 36.64
CA ASN A 114 10.91 -3.07 37.04
C ASN A 114 11.92 -1.91 37.06
N ILE A 115 11.74 -0.99 38.02
CA ILE A 115 12.79 -0.10 38.51
C ILE A 115 12.57 0.09 40.02
N MET A 116 12.81 -0.98 40.80
CA MET A 116 13.18 -0.93 42.22
C MET A 116 13.91 -2.23 42.56
N ALA A 117 15.12 -2.39 42.01
CA ALA A 117 16.06 -3.43 42.40
C ALA A 117 17.49 -2.93 42.14
N SER A 118 17.98 -2.06 43.02
CA SER A 118 19.40 -1.82 43.30
C SER A 118 19.49 -1.10 44.64
#